data_AF-A0A496RUQ0-F1
#
_entry.id   AF-A0A496RUQ0-F1
#
_cell.length_a   1.000
_cell.length_b   1.000
_cell.length_c   1.000
_cell.angle_alpha   90.00
_cell.angle_beta   90.00
_cell.angle_gamma   90.00
#
_symmetry.space_group_name_H-M   'P 1'
#
loop_
_entity.id
_entity.type
_entity.pdbx_description
1 polymer ?
#
loop_
_entity_poly.entity_id
_entity_poly.type
_entity_poly.pdbx_seq_one_letter_code
_entity_poly.pdbx_strand_id
1 'polypeptide(L)'
;MRFILFLSLFTLLPFSLVFAQEQIWRRIRGVADTQITSIGIYLQNPDVLYLGSNFIYKSIDGGRSWSKVFAVPGMGKVNFLQVQKDLVYAGTEKGLFLSKDGGETWRRVFKGKGEANNVLSFAQSRSANLLYLGTQRGLFKSRNGQRWRKIKGRLSEIEVYQVQVDLENPEVAYALTEKGLFSTEDGGRNWKRLLVSFAEEEKEKERRLKDLEIGLEGLYLGGKDCLLKSTDKGKSWEEWRIGLLSGVDIRSLALEERKRILYLGTDKGVFKLSLGEQECLPLHQGLSSLDIRKIVLARGSLYAITKKGVFQRKVEEKGYSEEKVSWERRISRLFAYEPTIQEVQEKAIEYAEVHPQKIKRWRRLSARRAILPKLSIGVNGAKNRTLSDSIWGSSSGKHHIGPDDKTVDDNLGWDVSLTWELGDLIWNSEQVDIDTRSRLMVQLREDILDEVTRTYFERKRVKIDLFLSPPADEKKRIEQRLKLEELTANLDALTGGWFSREI
;
A
#
# COMPACT_ATOMS: atom_id res chain seq x y z
N MET A 1 -69.65 -17.54 -27.30
CA MET A 1 -68.80 -18.32 -26.37
C MET A 1 -67.48 -18.61 -27.06
N ARG A 2 -66.40 -17.90 -26.69
CA ARG A 2 -64.97 -18.31 -26.78
C ARG A 2 -64.09 -17.13 -26.34
N PHE A 3 -63.54 -17.28 -25.13
CA PHE A 3 -62.44 -16.47 -24.59
C PHE A 3 -61.15 -16.81 -25.35
N ILE A 4 -60.38 -15.79 -25.76
CA ILE A 4 -59.02 -15.95 -26.26
C ILE A 4 -58.07 -15.50 -25.14
N LEU A 5 -57.37 -16.47 -24.56
CA LEU A 5 -56.28 -16.29 -23.59
C LEU A 5 -55.02 -15.82 -24.33
N PHE A 6 -54.49 -14.67 -23.96
CA PHE A 6 -53.14 -14.23 -24.32
C PHE A 6 -52.14 -14.99 -23.43
N LEU A 7 -51.41 -15.94 -24.02
CA LEU A 7 -50.29 -16.62 -23.37
C LEU A 7 -49.02 -15.83 -23.70
N SER A 8 -48.42 -15.17 -22.71
CA SER A 8 -47.13 -14.50 -22.82
C SER A 8 -46.01 -15.53 -22.93
N LEU A 9 -45.41 -15.60 -24.12
CA LEU A 9 -44.26 -16.45 -24.40
C LEU A 9 -42.99 -15.81 -23.79
N PHE A 10 -42.66 -16.18 -22.57
CA PHE A 10 -41.39 -15.80 -21.94
C PHE A 10 -40.28 -16.65 -22.58
N THR A 11 -39.59 -16.10 -23.57
CA THR A 11 -38.42 -16.73 -24.20
C THR A 11 -37.27 -16.78 -23.18
N LEU A 12 -37.12 -17.93 -22.52
CA LEU A 12 -35.92 -18.29 -21.78
C LEU A 12 -34.75 -18.37 -22.78
N LEU A 13 -33.96 -17.30 -22.83
CA LEU A 13 -32.60 -17.38 -23.37
C LEU A 13 -31.86 -18.48 -22.60
N PRO A 14 -31.27 -19.48 -23.27
CA PRO A 14 -30.40 -20.41 -22.58
C PRO A 14 -29.20 -19.60 -22.12
N PHE A 15 -29.15 -19.33 -20.81
CA PHE A 15 -27.96 -18.86 -20.13
C PHE A 15 -26.92 -19.96 -20.37
N SER A 16 -26.07 -19.78 -21.38
CA SER A 16 -24.93 -20.64 -21.60
C SER A 16 -24.04 -20.47 -20.37
N LEU A 17 -24.21 -21.37 -19.41
CA LEU A 17 -23.22 -21.67 -18.38
C LEU A 17 -21.93 -21.98 -19.13
N VAL A 18 -21.09 -20.96 -19.29
CA VAL A 18 -19.67 -21.15 -19.52
C VAL A 18 -19.19 -21.82 -18.24
N PHE A 19 -19.21 -23.16 -18.24
CA PHE A 19 -18.47 -23.94 -17.27
C PHE A 19 -17.00 -23.53 -17.45
N ALA A 20 -16.53 -22.61 -16.60
CA ALA A 20 -15.10 -22.47 -16.37
C ALA A 20 -14.61 -23.87 -16.01
N GLN A 21 -13.75 -24.44 -16.85
CA GLN A 21 -13.18 -25.75 -16.60
C GLN A 21 -12.47 -25.70 -15.26
N GLU A 22 -13.09 -26.25 -14.20
CA GLU A 22 -12.50 -26.28 -12.87
C GLU A 22 -11.10 -26.89 -13.00
N GLN A 23 -10.07 -26.12 -12.67
CA GLN A 23 -8.69 -26.58 -12.80
C GLN A 23 -8.44 -27.62 -11.71
N ILE A 24 -8.47 -28.90 -12.07
CA ILE A 24 -8.30 -30.02 -11.14
C ILE A 24 -6.81 -30.21 -10.81
N TRP A 25 -6.51 -30.66 -9.59
CA TRP A 25 -5.17 -31.07 -9.20
C TRP A 25 -4.66 -32.23 -10.06
N ARG A 26 -3.46 -32.12 -10.61
CA ARG A 26 -2.79 -33.16 -11.40
C ARG A 26 -1.60 -33.72 -10.65
N ARG A 27 -1.53 -35.05 -10.53
CA ARG A 27 -0.37 -35.73 -9.91
C ARG A 27 0.84 -35.62 -10.82
N ILE A 28 1.96 -35.15 -10.28
CA ILE A 28 3.26 -35.20 -10.95
C ILE A 28 3.75 -36.65 -10.94
N ARG A 29 4.08 -37.19 -12.11
CA ARG A 29 4.58 -38.57 -12.29
C ARG A 29 6.10 -38.56 -12.56
N GLY A 30 6.74 -39.73 -12.52
CA GLY A 30 8.15 -39.88 -12.89
C GLY A 30 9.16 -39.75 -11.75
N VAL A 31 8.70 -39.50 -10.52
CA VAL A 31 9.50 -39.67 -9.31
C VAL A 31 9.07 -40.99 -8.67
N ALA A 32 10.02 -41.86 -8.33
CA ALA A 32 9.72 -43.10 -7.61
C ALA A 32 8.87 -42.80 -6.37
N ASP A 33 7.94 -43.70 -5.99
CA ASP A 33 7.02 -43.58 -4.83
C ASP A 33 7.80 -43.46 -3.50
N THR A 34 8.45 -42.32 -3.35
CA THR A 34 9.32 -41.94 -2.25
C THR A 34 8.64 -40.78 -1.54
N GLN A 35 8.84 -40.70 -0.23
CA GLN A 35 8.26 -39.61 0.54
C GLN A 35 8.97 -38.31 0.18
N ILE A 36 8.31 -37.50 -0.64
CA ILE A 36 8.76 -36.14 -0.97
C ILE A 36 8.48 -35.25 0.23
N THR A 37 9.49 -34.48 0.62
CA THR A 37 9.51 -33.66 1.83
C THR A 37 9.60 -32.18 1.51
N SER A 38 10.21 -31.84 0.37
CA SER A 38 10.43 -30.46 -0.04
C SER A 38 10.36 -30.30 -1.55
N ILE A 39 10.00 -29.09 -1.96
CA ILE A 39 10.03 -28.63 -3.34
C ILE A 39 10.79 -27.31 -3.37
N GLY A 40 11.72 -27.18 -4.31
CA GLY A 40 12.43 -25.94 -4.63
C GLY A 40 12.09 -25.55 -6.06
N ILE A 41 11.76 -24.28 -6.28
CA ILE A 41 11.33 -23.79 -7.60
C ILE A 41 12.20 -22.60 -7.98
N TYR A 42 12.69 -22.59 -9.22
CA TYR A 42 13.35 -21.41 -9.74
C TYR A 42 12.32 -20.38 -10.20
N LEU A 43 12.16 -19.29 -9.43
CA LEU A 43 11.10 -18.30 -9.66
C LEU A 43 11.15 -17.60 -11.03
N GLN A 44 12.32 -17.53 -11.69
CA GLN A 44 12.44 -16.90 -13.01
C GLN A 44 12.16 -17.85 -14.17
N ASN A 45 12.35 -19.15 -13.97
CA ASN A 45 11.99 -20.19 -14.92
C ASN A 45 11.29 -21.34 -14.17
N PRO A 46 9.94 -21.31 -14.07
CA PRO A 46 9.18 -22.28 -13.28
C PRO A 46 9.19 -23.69 -13.89
N ASP A 47 9.73 -23.88 -15.10
CA ASP A 47 9.94 -25.21 -15.66
C ASP A 47 11.07 -25.96 -14.96
N VAL A 48 11.97 -25.22 -14.29
CA VAL A 48 13.05 -25.81 -13.49
C VAL A 48 12.57 -26.03 -12.05
N LEU A 49 12.33 -27.30 -11.72
CA LEU A 49 11.80 -27.73 -10.43
C LEU A 49 12.78 -28.70 -9.76
N TYR A 50 12.85 -28.64 -8.44
CA TYR A 50 13.62 -29.58 -7.62
C TYR A 50 12.71 -30.22 -6.57
N LEU A 51 12.81 -31.53 -6.41
CA LEU A 51 12.11 -32.28 -5.36
C LEU A 51 13.10 -32.95 -4.44
N GLY A 52 12.91 -32.73 -3.14
CA GLY A 52 13.72 -33.33 -2.08
C GLY A 52 12.99 -34.49 -1.42
N SER A 53 13.72 -35.58 -1.24
CA SER A 53 13.36 -36.72 -0.39
C SER A 53 14.63 -37.21 0.35
N ASN A 54 14.99 -38.49 0.22
CA ASN A 54 16.34 -38.97 0.51
C ASN A 54 17.33 -38.63 -0.62
N PHE A 55 16.80 -38.22 -1.77
CA PHE A 55 17.55 -37.77 -2.93
C PHE A 55 16.97 -36.44 -3.41
N ILE A 56 17.71 -35.76 -4.29
CA ILE A 56 17.24 -34.56 -4.98
C ILE A 56 16.99 -34.93 -6.44
N TYR A 57 15.79 -34.64 -6.91
CA TYR A 57 15.38 -34.80 -8.31
C TYR A 57 15.22 -33.42 -8.94
N LYS A 58 15.65 -33.27 -10.19
CA LYS A 58 15.54 -32.05 -10.99
C LYS A 58 14.70 -32.32 -12.23
N SER A 59 13.76 -31.43 -12.49
CA SER A 59 13.04 -31.32 -13.74
C SER A 59 13.42 -30.01 -14.42
N ILE A 60 13.45 -30.01 -15.74
CA ILE A 60 13.67 -28.82 -16.58
C ILE A 60 12.50 -28.54 -17.53
N ASP A 61 11.41 -29.31 -17.40
CA ASP A 61 10.26 -29.31 -18.31
C ASP A 61 8.93 -29.17 -17.55
N GLY A 62 8.95 -28.52 -16.38
CA GLY A 62 7.77 -28.26 -15.57
C GLY A 62 7.22 -29.50 -14.88
N GLY A 63 8.08 -30.48 -14.60
CA GLY A 63 7.75 -31.70 -13.87
C GLY A 63 7.24 -32.85 -14.73
N ARG A 64 7.41 -32.79 -16.05
CA ARG A 64 7.03 -33.90 -16.95
C ARG A 64 8.05 -35.03 -16.87
N SER A 65 9.33 -34.69 -16.78
CA SER A 65 10.43 -35.63 -16.57
C SER A 65 11.32 -35.20 -15.41
N TRP A 66 11.95 -36.18 -14.76
CA TRP A 66 12.77 -35.99 -13.57
C TRP A 66 14.08 -36.74 -13.72
N SER A 67 15.17 -36.06 -13.40
CA SER A 67 16.53 -36.62 -13.33
C SER A 67 17.00 -36.58 -11.88
N LYS A 68 17.69 -37.62 -11.43
CA LYS A 68 18.27 -37.65 -10.08
C LYS A 68 19.59 -36.89 -10.09
N VAL A 69 19.67 -35.78 -9.36
CA VAL A 69 20.85 -34.88 -9.30
C VAL A 69 21.57 -34.96 -7.95
N PHE A 70 21.46 -36.13 -7.29
CA PHE A 70 22.01 -36.32 -5.96
C PHE A 70 23.40 -36.96 -6.01
N ALA A 71 24.43 -36.20 -5.61
CA ALA A 71 25.83 -36.60 -5.73
C ALA A 71 26.57 -36.87 -4.40
N VAL A 72 25.94 -36.71 -3.22
CA VAL A 72 26.66 -36.86 -1.92
C VAL A 72 26.12 -38.01 -1.07
N PRO A 73 26.85 -39.13 -0.95
CA PRO A 73 26.53 -40.17 0.02
C PRO A 73 26.43 -39.60 1.45
N GLY A 74 25.36 -39.96 2.17
CA GLY A 74 25.20 -39.56 3.57
C GLY A 74 24.71 -38.12 3.80
N MET A 75 24.11 -37.46 2.80
CA MET A 75 23.44 -36.15 3.00
C MET A 75 22.24 -36.24 3.96
N GLY A 76 21.65 -37.44 4.14
CA GLY A 76 20.44 -37.62 4.95
C GLY A 76 19.19 -37.07 4.25
N LYS A 77 18.07 -37.05 4.98
CA LYS A 77 16.80 -36.55 4.44
C LYS A 77 16.87 -35.04 4.18
N VAL A 78 16.31 -34.61 3.07
CA VAL A 78 16.20 -33.19 2.69
C VAL A 78 15.00 -32.56 3.39
N ASN A 79 15.22 -31.49 4.16
CA ASN A 79 14.17 -30.75 4.87
C ASN A 79 13.64 -29.59 4.02
N PHE A 80 14.51 -28.89 3.29
CA PHE A 80 14.12 -27.84 2.36
C PHE A 80 15.08 -27.73 1.17
N LEU A 81 14.57 -27.11 0.11
CA LEU A 81 15.34 -26.72 -1.07
C LEU A 81 15.05 -25.24 -1.37
N GLN A 82 16.11 -24.46 -1.58
CA GLN A 82 16.00 -23.09 -2.07
C GLN A 82 16.83 -22.94 -3.34
N VAL A 83 16.22 -22.39 -4.38
CA VAL A 83 16.78 -22.34 -5.73
C VAL A 83 16.84 -20.89 -6.21
N GLN A 84 18.04 -20.45 -6.59
CA GLN A 84 18.27 -19.15 -7.20
C GLN A 84 19.19 -19.31 -8.40
N LYS A 85 18.62 -19.36 -9.60
CA LYS A 85 19.33 -19.66 -10.85
C LYS A 85 20.04 -21.02 -10.73
N ASP A 86 21.37 -21.04 -10.80
CA ASP A 86 22.20 -22.25 -10.70
C ASP A 86 22.59 -22.57 -9.25
N LEU A 87 22.32 -21.66 -8.31
CA LEU A 87 22.57 -21.89 -6.89
C LEU A 87 21.41 -22.68 -6.28
N VAL A 88 21.74 -23.85 -5.72
CA VAL A 88 20.77 -24.69 -5.00
C VAL A 88 21.27 -24.95 -3.59
N TYR A 89 20.50 -24.49 -2.61
CA TYR A 89 20.72 -24.80 -1.20
C TYR A 89 19.82 -25.96 -0.78
N ALA A 90 20.40 -26.99 -0.17
CA ALA A 90 19.69 -28.11 0.42
C ALA A 90 19.99 -28.19 1.91
N GLY A 91 18.98 -27.92 2.74
CA GLY A 91 19.05 -28.18 4.17
C GLY A 91 18.65 -29.61 4.46
N THR A 92 19.47 -30.31 5.24
CA THR A 92 19.30 -31.73 5.52
C THR A 92 19.52 -32.04 7.00
N GLU A 93 19.20 -33.26 7.39
CA GLU A 93 19.53 -33.81 8.72
C GLU A 93 21.03 -33.81 9.03
N LYS A 94 21.87 -33.73 7.98
CA LYS A 94 23.32 -33.72 8.06
C LYS A 94 23.90 -32.40 7.55
N GLY A 95 23.21 -31.28 7.69
CA GLY A 95 23.77 -29.95 7.45
C GLY A 95 23.25 -29.25 6.19
N LEU A 96 23.87 -28.12 5.85
CA LEU A 96 23.54 -27.33 4.66
C LEU A 96 24.51 -27.68 3.53
N PHE A 97 23.96 -28.03 2.38
CA PHE A 97 24.69 -28.28 1.15
C PHE A 97 24.37 -27.21 0.12
N LEU A 98 25.36 -26.86 -0.70
CA LEU A 98 25.26 -25.87 -1.77
C LEU A 98 25.79 -26.49 -3.06
N SER A 99 24.98 -26.41 -4.10
CA SER A 99 25.40 -26.58 -5.50
C SER A 99 25.46 -25.23 -6.19
N LYS A 100 26.42 -25.05 -7.10
CA LYS A 100 26.58 -23.83 -7.92
C LYS A 100 26.30 -24.05 -9.41
N ASP A 101 25.96 -25.27 -9.77
CA ASP A 101 25.82 -25.80 -11.13
C ASP A 101 24.46 -26.50 -11.29
N GLY A 102 23.44 -26.04 -10.57
CA GLY A 102 22.07 -26.56 -10.73
C GLY A 102 21.91 -28.02 -10.31
N GLY A 103 22.70 -28.46 -9.32
CA GLY A 103 22.62 -29.78 -8.70
C GLY A 103 23.65 -30.81 -9.17
N GLU A 104 24.57 -30.47 -10.07
CA GLU A 104 25.57 -31.43 -10.59
C GLU A 104 26.63 -31.75 -9.54
N THR A 105 27.19 -30.72 -8.90
CA THR A 105 28.15 -30.87 -7.80
C THR A 105 27.65 -30.20 -6.54
N TRP A 106 28.00 -30.78 -5.39
CA TRP A 106 27.52 -30.34 -4.09
C TRP A 106 28.67 -30.22 -3.11
N ARG A 107 28.66 -29.13 -2.33
CA ARG A 107 29.57 -28.93 -1.21
C ARG A 107 28.80 -28.67 0.07
N ARG A 108 29.19 -29.35 1.14
CA ARG A 108 28.68 -29.06 2.48
C ARG A 108 29.24 -27.74 2.97
N VAL A 109 28.38 -26.75 3.19
CA VAL A 109 28.73 -25.39 3.66
C VAL A 109 28.40 -25.16 5.13
N PHE A 110 27.63 -26.07 5.73
CA PHE A 110 27.41 -26.11 7.17
C PHE A 110 27.42 -27.56 7.67
N LYS A 111 28.32 -27.88 8.59
CA LYS A 111 28.42 -29.21 9.20
C LYS A 111 27.59 -29.32 10.48
N GLY A 112 27.42 -28.22 11.22
CA GLY A 112 26.95 -28.24 12.60
C GLY A 112 27.97 -28.91 13.53
N LYS A 113 27.79 -28.77 14.84
CA LYS A 113 28.44 -29.62 15.86
C LYS A 113 27.33 -30.33 16.64
N GLY A 114 27.41 -31.66 16.78
CA GLY A 114 26.41 -32.45 17.52
C GLY A 114 25.03 -32.46 16.87
N GLU A 115 23.98 -32.22 17.65
CA GLU A 115 22.56 -32.20 17.20
C GLU A 115 22.19 -30.95 16.36
N ALA A 116 23.05 -29.94 16.27
CA ALA A 116 22.83 -28.78 15.40
C ALA A 116 23.04 -29.09 13.90
N ASN A 117 23.25 -30.36 13.55
CA ASN A 117 23.43 -30.79 12.16
C ASN A 117 22.11 -30.78 11.37
N ASN A 118 20.97 -30.93 12.05
CA ASN A 118 19.68 -30.95 11.40
C ASN A 118 19.23 -29.52 11.05
N VAL A 119 19.24 -29.19 9.76
CA VAL A 119 18.90 -27.86 9.24
C VAL A 119 17.47 -27.86 8.74
N LEU A 120 16.64 -27.01 9.34
CA LEU A 120 15.19 -26.99 9.12
C LEU A 120 14.75 -25.86 8.20
N SER A 121 15.44 -24.72 8.26
CA SER A 121 15.11 -23.54 7.49
C SER A 121 16.33 -22.70 7.13
N PHE A 122 16.19 -21.93 6.07
CA PHE A 122 17.20 -20.99 5.59
C PHE A 122 16.50 -19.76 5.04
N ALA A 123 17.07 -18.59 5.34
CA ALA A 123 16.60 -17.32 4.81
C ALA A 123 17.79 -16.49 4.34
N GLN A 124 17.61 -15.83 3.20
CA GLN A 124 18.62 -14.96 2.62
C GLN A 124 18.00 -13.60 2.34
N SER A 125 18.67 -12.55 2.82
CA SER A 125 18.34 -11.19 2.43
C SER A 125 18.72 -10.93 0.97
N ARG A 126 17.87 -10.22 0.23
CA ARG A 126 18.11 -9.85 -1.18
C ARG A 126 19.07 -8.67 -1.32
N SER A 127 19.08 -7.76 -0.35
CA SER A 127 19.82 -6.50 -0.38
C SER A 127 21.02 -6.50 0.55
N ALA A 128 20.97 -7.27 1.64
CA ALA A 128 22.10 -7.46 2.53
C ALA A 128 22.75 -8.83 2.30
N ASN A 129 24.07 -8.89 2.43
CA ASN A 129 24.81 -10.14 2.59
C ASN A 129 24.57 -10.71 3.99
N LEU A 130 23.32 -11.07 4.29
CA LEU A 130 22.86 -11.67 5.54
C LEU A 130 22.08 -12.94 5.25
N LEU A 131 22.54 -14.03 5.85
CA LEU A 131 21.96 -15.35 5.78
C LEU A 131 21.61 -15.82 7.19
N TYR A 132 20.45 -16.43 7.33
CA TYR A 132 20.02 -17.09 8.55
C TYR A 132 19.78 -18.57 8.29
N LEU A 133 20.05 -19.37 9.32
CA LEU A 133 19.93 -20.82 9.26
C LEU A 133 19.30 -21.32 10.55
N GLY A 134 18.06 -21.79 10.44
CA GLY A 134 17.33 -22.41 11.53
C GLY A 134 17.70 -23.89 11.65
N THR A 135 18.02 -24.33 12.86
CA THR A 135 18.38 -25.71 13.17
C THR A 135 17.57 -26.21 14.34
N GLN A 136 17.64 -27.51 14.61
CA GLN A 136 17.05 -28.13 15.80
C GLN A 136 17.66 -27.61 17.13
N ARG A 137 18.85 -26.98 17.07
CA ARG A 137 19.56 -26.40 18.22
C ARG A 137 19.98 -24.96 17.99
N GLY A 138 19.02 -24.15 17.58
CA GLY A 138 19.14 -22.71 17.53
C GLY A 138 19.37 -22.10 16.16
N LEU A 139 19.46 -20.77 16.17
CA LEU A 139 19.59 -19.94 14.98
C LEU A 139 21.06 -19.59 14.72
N PHE A 140 21.50 -19.74 13.47
CA PHE A 140 22.82 -19.32 13.01
C PHE A 140 22.71 -18.20 11.99
N LYS A 141 23.72 -17.34 11.93
CA LYS A 141 23.85 -16.29 10.92
C LYS A 141 25.18 -16.34 10.20
N SER A 142 25.18 -15.93 8.93
CA SER A 142 26.36 -15.79 8.10
C SER A 142 26.25 -14.56 7.20
N ARG A 143 27.39 -14.06 6.72
CA ARG A 143 27.42 -13.02 5.68
C ARG A 143 27.67 -13.57 4.28
N ASN A 144 28.31 -14.73 4.18
CA ASN A 144 28.82 -15.28 2.92
C ASN A 144 28.53 -16.78 2.77
N GLY A 145 27.82 -17.38 3.73
CA GLY A 145 27.48 -18.80 3.74
C GLY A 145 28.65 -19.74 4.04
N GLN A 146 29.87 -19.21 4.25
CA GLN A 146 31.06 -20.00 4.54
C GLN A 146 31.32 -20.11 6.04
N ARG A 147 31.10 -19.01 6.77
CA ARG A 147 31.29 -18.96 8.24
C ARG A 147 29.97 -18.67 8.91
N TRP A 148 29.55 -19.58 9.79
CA TRP A 148 28.30 -19.51 10.51
C TRP A 148 28.56 -19.22 11.98
N ARG A 149 27.87 -18.21 12.52
CA ARG A 149 27.92 -17.85 13.94
C ARG A 149 26.56 -18.14 14.57
N LYS A 150 26.58 -18.91 15.67
CA LYS A 150 25.39 -19.15 16.47
C LYS A 150 24.90 -17.85 17.11
N ILE A 151 23.61 -17.58 17.04
CA ILE A 151 22.99 -16.46 17.74
C ILE A 151 22.88 -16.84 19.22
N LYS A 152 23.31 -15.92 20.09
CA LYS A 152 23.30 -16.13 21.55
C LYS A 152 21.95 -15.73 22.15
N GLY A 153 21.72 -16.13 23.39
CA GLY A 153 20.53 -15.76 24.16
C GLY A 153 19.39 -16.72 23.93
N ARG A 154 18.15 -16.20 23.86
CA ARG A 154 16.94 -17.04 23.88
C ARG A 154 16.85 -18.03 22.72
N LEU A 155 17.43 -17.72 21.55
CA LEU A 155 17.37 -18.58 20.35
C LEU A 155 18.54 -19.56 20.23
N SER A 156 19.44 -19.66 21.23
CA SER A 156 20.62 -20.50 21.07
C SER A 156 20.33 -21.99 21.21
N GLU A 157 19.40 -22.42 22.06
CA GLU A 157 19.15 -23.85 22.30
C GLU A 157 17.70 -24.25 21.99
N ILE A 158 17.05 -23.51 21.10
CA ILE A 158 15.65 -23.74 20.72
C ILE A 158 15.59 -24.21 19.27
N GLU A 159 14.71 -25.16 18.98
CA GLU A 159 14.41 -25.57 17.61
C GLU A 159 13.76 -24.43 16.82
N VAL A 160 14.34 -24.12 15.66
CA VAL A 160 13.88 -23.05 14.76
C VAL A 160 13.32 -23.67 13.49
N TYR A 161 12.00 -23.80 13.44
CA TYR A 161 11.28 -24.42 12.32
C TYR A 161 11.41 -23.61 11.04
N GLN A 162 11.28 -22.28 11.15
CA GLN A 162 11.26 -21.39 10.00
C GLN A 162 11.94 -20.07 10.32
N VAL A 163 12.63 -19.51 9.33
CA VAL A 163 13.16 -18.17 9.38
C VAL A 163 12.77 -17.48 8.08
N GLN A 164 12.34 -16.23 8.17
CA GLN A 164 12.07 -15.38 7.02
C GLN A 164 12.67 -13.99 7.26
N VAL A 165 13.18 -13.37 6.19
CA VAL A 165 13.70 -12.00 6.22
C VAL A 165 12.69 -11.13 5.50
N ASP A 166 12.43 -9.94 6.04
CA ASP A 166 11.55 -8.95 5.44
C ASP A 166 12.07 -8.55 4.05
N LEU A 167 11.16 -8.41 3.09
CA LEU A 167 11.50 -8.17 1.69
C LEU A 167 12.02 -6.75 1.44
N GLU A 168 11.59 -5.79 2.25
CA GLU A 168 11.93 -4.36 2.11
C GLU A 168 13.09 -3.99 3.03
N ASN A 169 13.06 -4.45 4.28
CA ASN A 169 14.08 -4.14 5.27
C ASN A 169 14.90 -5.40 5.64
N PRO A 170 16.15 -5.53 5.16
CA PRO A 170 16.98 -6.69 5.44
C PRO A 170 17.44 -6.82 6.90
N GLU A 171 17.30 -5.76 7.71
CA GLU A 171 17.60 -5.80 9.14
C GLU A 171 16.45 -6.44 9.95
N VAL A 172 15.26 -6.53 9.35
CA VAL A 172 14.09 -7.16 9.96
C VAL A 172 14.01 -8.62 9.54
N ALA A 173 13.98 -9.52 10.54
CA ALA A 173 13.78 -10.93 10.31
C ALA A 173 12.93 -11.56 11.40
N TYR A 174 12.28 -12.66 11.06
CA TYR A 174 11.37 -13.40 11.92
C TYR A 174 11.82 -14.85 12.02
N ALA A 175 11.81 -15.39 13.23
CA ALA A 175 12.17 -16.78 13.52
C ALA A 175 11.02 -17.44 14.27
N LEU A 176 10.41 -18.44 13.63
CA LEU A 176 9.39 -19.28 14.23
C LEU A 176 10.05 -20.47 14.92
N THR A 177 9.72 -20.65 16.19
CA THR A 177 10.35 -21.64 17.07
C THR A 177 9.33 -22.45 17.84
N GLU A 178 9.76 -23.52 18.50
CA GLU A 178 8.90 -24.26 19.43
C GLU A 178 8.28 -23.35 20.51
N LYS A 179 9.00 -22.33 20.99
CA LYS A 179 8.55 -21.45 22.09
C LYS A 179 7.78 -20.22 21.62
N GLY A 180 7.64 -20.02 20.30
CA GLY A 180 6.92 -18.88 19.75
C GLY A 180 7.63 -18.19 18.60
N LEU A 181 7.10 -17.03 18.23
CA LEU A 181 7.65 -16.17 17.19
C LEU A 181 8.57 -15.12 17.80
N PHE A 182 9.76 -14.99 17.23
CA PHE A 182 10.73 -13.95 17.57
C PHE A 182 10.99 -13.06 16.36
N SER A 183 11.27 -11.79 16.59
CA SER A 183 11.73 -10.85 15.56
C SER A 183 13.03 -10.16 15.96
N THR A 184 13.71 -9.65 14.95
CA THR A 184 14.83 -8.73 15.06
C THR A 184 14.56 -7.54 14.15
N GLU A 185 15.09 -6.38 14.51
CA GLU A 185 15.06 -5.15 13.70
C GLU A 185 16.49 -4.62 13.45
N ASP A 186 17.52 -5.35 13.91
CA ASP A 186 18.93 -4.91 13.90
C ASP A 186 19.87 -5.91 13.21
N GLY A 187 19.35 -6.69 12.26
CA GLY A 187 20.10 -7.70 11.53
C GLY A 187 20.51 -8.87 12.41
N GLY A 188 19.66 -9.25 13.36
CA GLY A 188 19.84 -10.40 14.24
C GLY A 188 20.95 -10.22 15.27
N ARG A 189 21.18 -8.99 15.76
CA ARG A 189 22.01 -8.75 16.95
C ARG A 189 21.17 -8.98 18.21
N ASN A 190 19.94 -8.48 18.23
CA ASN A 190 18.96 -8.70 19.28
C ASN A 190 17.69 -9.33 18.73
N TRP A 191 17.11 -10.24 19.51
CA TRP A 191 15.86 -10.92 19.18
C TRP A 191 14.85 -10.74 20.31
N LYS A 192 13.69 -10.19 19.96
CA LYS A 192 12.55 -9.99 20.86
C LYS A 192 11.49 -11.05 20.56
N ARG A 193 10.86 -11.59 21.61
CA ARG A 193 9.71 -12.49 21.44
C ARG A 193 8.48 -11.64 21.15
N LEU A 194 7.76 -11.98 20.08
CA LEU A 194 6.50 -11.31 19.68
C LEU A 194 5.27 -12.10 20.12
N LEU A 195 5.36 -13.43 20.06
CA LEU A 195 4.26 -14.33 20.39
C LEU A 195 4.79 -15.53 21.15
N VAL A 196 4.04 -16.05 22.11
CA VAL A 196 4.37 -17.27 22.85
C VAL A 196 3.51 -18.42 22.31
N SER A 197 4.12 -19.58 22.04
CA SER A 197 3.37 -20.77 21.60
C SER A 197 2.62 -21.48 22.75
N PHE A 198 3.05 -21.23 24.00
CA PHE A 198 2.52 -21.84 25.22
C PHE A 198 2.25 -20.72 26.24
N ALA A 199 0.99 -20.55 26.67
CA ALA A 199 0.69 -19.74 27.85
C ALA A 199 1.08 -20.56 29.10
N GLU A 200 2.04 -20.08 29.88
CA GLU A 200 2.36 -20.69 31.19
C GLU A 200 1.29 -20.37 32.25
N GLU A 201 0.42 -19.39 32.00
CA GLU A 201 -0.67 -19.02 32.91
C GLU A 201 -2.00 -18.89 32.16
N GLU A 202 -2.99 -19.63 32.68
CA GLU A 202 -4.44 -19.62 32.40
C GLU A 202 -4.93 -20.07 31.01
N LYS A 203 -5.48 -21.29 30.97
CA LYS A 203 -6.64 -21.78 30.16
C LYS A 203 -6.73 -21.41 28.67
N GLU A 204 -5.68 -20.93 28.01
CA GLU A 204 -5.65 -20.81 26.54
C GLU A 204 -5.06 -22.08 25.91
N LYS A 205 -5.78 -22.61 24.92
CA LYS A 205 -5.43 -23.82 24.15
C LYS A 205 -4.00 -23.75 23.62
N GLU A 206 -3.28 -24.86 23.69
CA GLU A 206 -1.93 -25.05 23.11
C GLU A 206 -1.88 -24.59 21.64
N ARG A 207 -1.25 -23.43 21.38
CA ARG A 207 -1.13 -22.86 20.02
C ARG A 207 0.15 -23.34 19.36
N ARG A 208 0.10 -24.50 18.71
CA ARG A 208 1.22 -25.01 17.91
C ARG A 208 1.29 -24.29 16.56
N LEU A 209 2.13 -23.26 16.49
CA LEU A 209 2.45 -22.56 15.25
C LEU A 209 3.35 -23.41 14.36
N LYS A 210 3.10 -23.42 13.05
CA LYS A 210 3.78 -24.31 12.09
C LYS A 210 4.37 -23.60 10.88
N ASP A 211 3.72 -22.53 10.42
CA ASP A 211 4.21 -21.77 9.28
C ASP A 211 3.94 -20.27 9.47
N LEU A 212 4.83 -19.47 8.89
CA LEU A 212 4.81 -18.01 8.86
C LEU A 212 4.97 -17.57 7.41
N GLU A 213 4.12 -16.67 6.95
CA GLU A 213 4.29 -15.97 5.68
C GLU A 213 4.27 -14.46 5.88
N ILE A 214 5.26 -13.78 5.30
CA ILE A 214 5.38 -12.32 5.29
C ILE A 214 4.79 -11.81 3.96
N GLY A 215 3.80 -10.94 4.06
CA GLY A 215 3.26 -10.20 2.92
C GLY A 215 3.38 -8.68 3.09
N LEU A 216 3.15 -7.94 2.01
CA LEU A 216 3.09 -6.48 2.04
C LEU A 216 2.06 -5.90 3.01
N GLU A 217 0.93 -6.60 3.22
CA GLU A 217 -0.15 -6.15 4.12
C GLU A 217 0.04 -6.59 5.58
N GLY A 218 1.05 -7.42 5.86
CA GLY A 218 1.26 -7.96 7.20
C GLY A 218 1.82 -9.36 7.26
N LEU A 219 1.83 -9.90 8.48
CA LEU A 219 2.30 -11.25 8.79
C LEU A 219 1.11 -12.19 8.94
N TYR A 220 1.25 -13.41 8.41
CA TYR A 220 0.27 -14.49 8.52
C TYR A 220 0.91 -15.67 9.22
N LEU A 221 0.30 -16.12 10.32
CA LEU A 221 0.74 -17.30 11.07
C LEU A 221 -0.32 -18.39 11.00
N GLY A 222 0.12 -19.59 10.65
CA GLY A 222 -0.71 -20.79 10.63
C GLY A 222 -0.30 -21.75 11.72
N GLY A 223 -1.27 -22.33 12.40
CA GLY A 223 -1.05 -23.36 13.39
C GLY A 223 -2.24 -24.31 13.55
N LYS A 224 -2.19 -25.11 14.61
CA LYS A 224 -3.32 -25.98 14.98
C LYS A 224 -4.50 -25.12 15.42
N ASP A 225 -5.60 -25.22 14.68
CA ASP A 225 -6.87 -24.51 14.95
C ASP A 225 -6.74 -22.98 14.99
N CYS A 226 -5.67 -22.41 14.43
CA CYS A 226 -5.47 -20.96 14.43
C CYS A 226 -4.87 -20.45 13.12
N LEU A 227 -5.44 -19.35 12.64
CA LEU A 227 -4.90 -18.49 11.60
C LEU A 227 -4.84 -17.08 12.19
N LEU A 228 -3.64 -16.55 12.35
CA LEU A 228 -3.43 -15.21 12.91
C LEU A 228 -2.92 -14.27 11.83
N LYS A 229 -3.41 -13.04 11.84
CA LYS A 229 -2.94 -11.95 11.00
C LYS A 229 -2.41 -10.83 11.88
N SER A 230 -1.30 -10.21 11.46
CA SER A 230 -0.81 -8.97 12.06
C SER A 230 -0.54 -7.94 10.97
N THR A 231 -1.12 -6.75 11.09
CA THR A 231 -0.92 -5.64 10.15
C THR A 231 0.19 -4.67 10.60
N ASP A 232 0.73 -4.85 11.81
CA ASP A 232 1.66 -3.93 12.47
C ASP A 232 3.03 -4.58 12.77
N LYS A 233 3.44 -5.52 11.91
CA LYS A 233 4.72 -6.25 11.99
C LYS A 233 4.85 -7.13 13.26
N GLY A 234 3.72 -7.59 13.79
CA GLY A 234 3.64 -8.56 14.88
C GLY A 234 3.53 -7.93 16.27
N LYS A 235 3.15 -6.65 16.37
CA LYS A 235 2.88 -5.99 17.67
C LYS A 235 1.49 -6.36 18.19
N SER A 236 0.50 -6.48 17.30
CA SER A 236 -0.84 -6.98 17.59
C SER A 236 -1.24 -8.10 16.61
N TRP A 237 -2.13 -8.96 17.08
CA TRP A 237 -2.57 -10.15 16.34
C TRP A 237 -4.09 -10.22 16.34
N GLU A 238 -4.66 -10.42 15.16
CA GLU A 238 -6.07 -10.71 14.93
C GLU A 238 -6.22 -12.20 14.61
N GLU A 239 -7.11 -12.89 15.32
CA GLU A 239 -7.43 -14.29 15.06
C GLU A 239 -8.58 -14.40 14.05
N TRP A 240 -8.33 -15.06 12.93
CA TRP A 240 -9.35 -15.30 11.91
C TRP A 240 -10.07 -16.62 12.16
N ARG A 241 -11.28 -16.51 12.72
CA ARG A 241 -12.16 -17.64 12.98
C ARG A 241 -13.09 -17.90 11.79
N ILE A 242 -12.63 -18.75 10.89
CA ILE A 242 -13.43 -19.20 9.75
C ILE A 242 -14.02 -20.56 10.11
N GLY A 243 -15.35 -20.70 10.02
CA GLY A 243 -16.06 -21.93 10.41
C GLY A 243 -15.53 -23.19 9.72
N LEU A 244 -15.14 -23.09 8.44
CA LEU A 244 -14.54 -24.19 7.68
C LEU A 244 -13.15 -24.63 8.19
N LEU A 245 -12.43 -23.76 8.91
CA LEU A 245 -11.10 -24.03 9.46
C LEU A 245 -11.16 -24.49 10.92
N SER A 246 -12.35 -24.74 11.48
CA SER A 246 -12.49 -25.26 12.84
C SER A 246 -12.04 -26.72 12.94
N GLY A 247 -11.13 -27.03 13.86
CA GLY A 247 -10.59 -28.37 14.03
C GLY A 247 -9.65 -28.78 12.88
N VAL A 248 -8.97 -27.82 12.25
CA VAL A 248 -8.09 -28.00 11.10
C VAL A 248 -6.67 -27.60 11.46
N ASP A 249 -5.71 -28.44 11.10
CA ASP A 249 -4.30 -28.21 11.36
C ASP A 249 -3.64 -27.55 10.15
N ILE A 250 -3.37 -26.23 10.23
CA ILE A 250 -2.71 -25.48 9.17
C ILE A 250 -1.20 -25.76 9.26
N ARG A 251 -0.66 -26.43 8.24
CA ARG A 251 0.75 -26.85 8.20
C ARG A 251 1.61 -26.02 7.29
N SER A 252 1.01 -25.44 6.26
CA SER A 252 1.71 -24.62 5.30
C SER A 252 0.82 -23.50 4.77
N LEU A 253 1.42 -22.34 4.56
CA LEU A 253 0.82 -21.15 4.00
C LEU A 253 1.51 -20.83 2.68
N ALA A 254 0.78 -20.26 1.72
CA ALA A 254 1.37 -19.68 0.53
C ALA A 254 0.57 -18.44 0.10
N LEU A 255 1.24 -17.29 0.07
CA LEU A 255 0.59 -16.00 -0.21
C LEU A 255 0.75 -15.60 -1.69
N GLU A 256 -0.37 -15.28 -2.34
CA GLU A 256 -0.42 -14.64 -3.65
C GLU A 256 -0.75 -13.15 -3.48
N GLU A 257 0.28 -12.34 -3.21
CA GLU A 257 0.12 -10.92 -2.86
C GLU A 257 -0.70 -10.13 -3.87
N ARG A 258 -0.43 -10.31 -5.17
CA ARG A 258 -1.10 -9.55 -6.25
C ARG A 258 -2.62 -9.75 -6.27
N LYS A 259 -3.09 -10.93 -5.89
CA LYS A 259 -4.52 -11.26 -5.89
C LYS A 259 -5.13 -11.19 -4.50
N ARG A 260 -4.33 -10.88 -3.46
CA ARG A 260 -4.72 -10.91 -2.06
C ARG A 260 -5.37 -12.26 -1.69
N ILE A 261 -4.78 -13.36 -2.15
CA ILE A 261 -5.24 -14.72 -1.86
C ILE A 261 -4.19 -15.42 -1.00
N LEU A 262 -4.65 -16.06 0.08
CA LEU A 262 -3.84 -16.93 0.92
C LEU A 262 -4.28 -18.39 0.72
N TYR A 263 -3.34 -19.24 0.30
CA TYR A 263 -3.57 -20.68 0.22
C TYR A 263 -3.11 -21.35 1.51
N LEU A 264 -3.97 -22.23 2.04
CA LEU A 264 -3.73 -22.95 3.29
C LEU A 264 -3.59 -24.44 2.97
N GLY A 265 -2.47 -25.03 3.33
CA GLY A 265 -2.23 -26.47 3.31
C GLY A 265 -2.51 -27.06 4.68
N THR A 266 -3.53 -27.91 4.74
CA THR A 266 -4.01 -28.46 6.00
C THR A 266 -4.04 -29.98 6.00
N ASP A 267 -4.39 -30.58 7.13
CA ASP A 267 -4.65 -32.00 7.27
C ASP A 267 -5.94 -32.48 6.57
N LYS A 268 -6.83 -31.55 6.22
CA LYS A 268 -8.11 -31.83 5.52
C LYS A 268 -8.14 -31.36 4.07
N GLY A 269 -7.05 -30.80 3.56
CA GLY A 269 -6.89 -30.47 2.14
C GLY A 269 -6.24 -29.11 1.94
N VAL A 270 -6.44 -28.56 0.74
CA VAL A 270 -6.01 -27.20 0.43
C VAL A 270 -7.22 -26.28 0.52
N PHE A 271 -7.08 -25.14 1.18
CA PHE A 271 -8.10 -24.10 1.22
C PHE A 271 -7.57 -22.83 0.55
N LYS A 272 -8.46 -22.09 -0.10
CA LYS A 272 -8.20 -20.78 -0.70
C LYS A 272 -8.95 -19.74 0.11
N LEU A 273 -8.23 -18.78 0.65
CA LEU A 273 -8.78 -17.67 1.42
C LEU A 273 -8.61 -16.36 0.65
N SER A 274 -9.71 -15.68 0.33
CA SER A 274 -9.70 -14.31 -0.19
C SER A 274 -9.49 -13.34 0.97
N LEU A 275 -8.37 -12.62 1.00
CA LEU A 275 -8.05 -11.72 2.11
C LEU A 275 -8.97 -10.48 2.15
N GLY A 276 -9.57 -10.11 1.01
CA GLY A 276 -10.47 -8.97 0.90
C GLY A 276 -11.90 -9.27 1.33
N GLU A 277 -12.43 -10.43 0.96
CA GLU A 277 -13.82 -10.83 1.23
C GLU A 277 -13.92 -11.78 2.44
N GLN A 278 -12.77 -12.23 2.98
CA GLN A 278 -12.66 -13.28 4.01
C GLN A 278 -13.37 -14.59 3.64
N GLU A 279 -13.61 -14.81 2.35
CA GLU A 279 -14.20 -16.04 1.84
C GLU A 279 -13.18 -17.17 1.78
N CYS A 280 -13.54 -18.31 2.33
CA CYS A 280 -12.71 -19.52 2.34
C CYS A 280 -13.37 -20.63 1.54
N LEU A 281 -12.67 -21.11 0.51
CA LEU A 281 -13.14 -22.16 -0.38
C LEU A 281 -12.21 -23.39 -0.32
N PRO A 282 -12.76 -24.60 -0.16
CA PRO A 282 -11.95 -25.81 -0.23
C PRO A 282 -11.53 -26.13 -1.68
N LEU A 283 -10.28 -26.50 -1.87
CA LEU A 283 -9.67 -26.89 -3.15
C LEU A 283 -9.18 -28.35 -3.09
N HIS A 284 -10.09 -29.31 -2.95
CA HIS A 284 -9.74 -30.73 -2.81
C HIS A 284 -9.85 -31.57 -4.09
N GLN A 285 -10.54 -31.08 -5.13
CA GLN A 285 -10.82 -31.86 -6.33
C GLN A 285 -9.54 -32.31 -7.07
N GLY A 286 -9.36 -33.62 -7.23
CA GLY A 286 -8.18 -34.22 -7.90
C GLY A 286 -7.03 -34.60 -6.97
N LEU A 287 -7.11 -34.27 -5.68
CA LEU A 287 -6.13 -34.72 -4.69
C LEU A 287 -6.45 -36.16 -4.26
N SER A 288 -5.47 -37.04 -4.39
CA SER A 288 -5.59 -38.44 -3.91
C SER A 288 -5.45 -38.59 -2.38
N SER A 289 -5.01 -37.53 -1.71
CA SER A 289 -4.80 -37.45 -0.26
C SER A 289 -5.06 -36.01 0.17
N LEU A 290 -5.82 -35.86 1.25
CA LEU A 290 -6.14 -34.58 1.85
C LEU A 290 -5.08 -34.10 2.86
N ASP A 291 -4.10 -34.97 3.18
CA ASP A 291 -3.04 -34.70 4.13
C ASP A 291 -1.91 -33.87 3.45
N ILE A 292 -2.03 -32.54 3.54
CA ILE A 292 -1.07 -31.62 2.93
C ILE A 292 0.07 -31.34 3.91
N ARG A 293 1.30 -31.53 3.43
CA ARG A 293 2.53 -31.26 4.21
C ARG A 293 3.09 -29.89 3.91
N LYS A 294 3.11 -29.50 2.63
CA LYS A 294 3.66 -28.23 2.17
C LYS A 294 2.97 -27.77 0.90
N ILE A 295 2.72 -26.47 0.80
CA ILE A 295 2.25 -25.82 -0.41
C ILE A 295 3.31 -24.82 -0.86
N VAL A 296 3.51 -24.71 -2.16
CA VAL A 296 4.37 -23.69 -2.75
C VAL A 296 3.69 -23.09 -3.97
N LEU A 297 3.67 -21.75 -4.02
CA LEU A 297 3.17 -21.00 -5.16
C LEU A 297 4.34 -20.58 -6.06
N ALA A 298 4.26 -20.86 -7.35
CA ALA A 298 5.20 -20.37 -8.35
C ALA A 298 4.49 -19.99 -9.64
N ARG A 299 4.59 -18.71 -10.03
CA ARG A 299 4.09 -18.11 -11.30
C ARG A 299 2.79 -18.76 -11.82
N GLY A 300 1.69 -18.53 -11.11
CA GLY A 300 0.37 -19.01 -11.53
C GLY A 300 0.14 -20.51 -11.38
N SER A 301 1.06 -21.26 -10.77
CA SER A 301 0.89 -22.67 -10.41
C SER A 301 1.05 -22.87 -8.92
N LEU A 302 0.14 -23.65 -8.34
CA LEU A 302 0.17 -24.09 -6.96
C LEU A 302 0.62 -25.55 -6.91
N TYR A 303 1.63 -25.83 -6.09
CA TYR A 303 2.15 -27.17 -5.87
C TYR A 303 1.81 -27.61 -4.44
N ALA A 304 1.26 -28.81 -4.28
CA ALA A 304 0.97 -29.40 -2.98
C ALA A 304 1.72 -30.72 -2.82
N ILE A 305 2.48 -30.83 -1.73
CA ILE A 305 3.14 -32.07 -1.31
C ILE A 305 2.22 -32.79 -0.34
N THR A 306 1.83 -34.02 -0.69
CA THR A 306 0.99 -34.89 0.13
C THR A 306 1.73 -36.16 0.51
N LYS A 307 1.16 -36.96 1.41
CA LYS A 307 1.67 -38.31 1.73
C LYS A 307 1.79 -39.23 0.50
N LYS A 308 0.94 -39.03 -0.53
CA LYS A 308 0.89 -39.86 -1.75
C LYS A 308 1.65 -39.28 -2.95
N GLY A 309 2.35 -38.15 -2.75
CA GLY A 309 3.16 -37.51 -3.79
C GLY A 309 2.82 -36.03 -4.00
N VAL A 310 3.33 -35.47 -5.10
CA VAL A 310 3.21 -34.05 -5.44
C VAL A 310 2.10 -33.84 -6.46
N PHE A 311 1.31 -32.81 -6.23
CA PHE A 311 0.23 -32.40 -7.10
C PHE A 311 0.46 -30.96 -7.55
N GLN A 312 0.12 -30.66 -8.79
CA GLN A 312 0.16 -29.33 -9.38
C GLN A 312 -1.26 -28.92 -9.78
N ARG A 313 -1.62 -27.68 -9.49
CA ARG A 313 -2.83 -27.03 -9.98
C ARG A 313 -2.46 -25.69 -10.58
N LYS A 314 -2.94 -25.41 -11.79
CA LYS A 314 -2.87 -24.06 -12.35
C LYS A 314 -3.86 -23.17 -11.59
N VAL A 315 -3.36 -22.09 -11.03
CA VAL A 315 -4.17 -21.03 -10.45
C VAL A 315 -4.67 -20.19 -11.61
N GLU A 316 -5.98 -19.92 -11.66
CA GLU A 316 -6.57 -19.10 -12.71
C GLU A 316 -5.79 -17.78 -12.86
N GLU A 317 -5.21 -17.60 -14.03
CA GLU A 317 -5.00 -16.28 -14.63
C GLU A 317 -6.35 -15.83 -15.20
N LYS A 318 -7.35 -15.58 -14.34
CA LYS A 318 -8.31 -14.56 -14.73
C LYS A 318 -7.49 -13.29 -14.84
N GLY A 319 -7.31 -12.83 -16.07
CA GLY A 319 -6.49 -11.68 -16.42
C GLY A 319 -6.93 -10.44 -15.64
N TYR A 320 -6.41 -10.27 -14.43
CA TYR A 320 -6.02 -8.96 -13.96
C TYR A 320 -4.78 -8.61 -14.78
N SER A 321 -5.05 -8.01 -15.94
CA SER A 321 -4.08 -7.87 -17.02
C SER A 321 -2.77 -7.28 -16.52
N GLU A 322 -1.64 -7.90 -16.88
CA GLU A 322 -0.32 -7.28 -16.76
C GLU A 322 -0.27 -5.91 -17.45
N GLU A 323 -1.18 -5.67 -18.41
CA GLU A 323 -1.46 -4.35 -18.95
C GLU A 323 -1.88 -3.34 -17.89
N LYS A 324 -2.78 -3.65 -16.94
CA LYS A 324 -3.26 -2.66 -15.95
C LYS A 324 -2.13 -2.17 -15.02
N VAL A 325 -1.27 -3.08 -14.55
CA VAL A 325 -0.09 -2.74 -13.72
C VAL A 325 1.02 -2.09 -14.55
N SER A 326 1.14 -2.44 -15.83
CA SER A 326 2.01 -1.74 -16.79
C SER A 326 1.51 -0.31 -17.05
N TRP A 327 0.19 -0.11 -17.20
CA TRP A 327 -0.44 1.17 -17.44
C TRP A 327 -0.33 2.08 -16.24
N GLU A 328 -0.62 1.62 -15.02
CA GLU A 328 -0.42 2.41 -13.81
C GLU A 328 1.03 2.89 -13.71
N ARG A 329 2.00 2.00 -13.96
CA ARG A 329 3.42 2.38 -13.94
C ARG A 329 3.82 3.33 -15.08
N ARG A 330 3.25 3.16 -16.28
CA ARG A 330 3.51 4.02 -17.46
C ARG A 330 2.85 5.39 -17.33
N ILE A 331 1.61 5.44 -16.83
CA ILE A 331 0.84 6.66 -16.56
C ILE A 331 1.50 7.44 -15.41
N SER A 332 1.90 6.76 -14.32
CA SER A 332 2.60 7.42 -13.21
C SER A 332 3.94 8.03 -13.65
N ARG A 333 4.67 7.40 -14.58
CA ARG A 333 5.88 7.99 -15.17
C ARG A 333 5.59 9.18 -16.08
N LEU A 334 4.48 9.14 -16.83
CA LEU A 334 4.06 10.20 -17.74
C LEU A 334 3.75 11.52 -17.02
N PHE A 335 3.35 11.42 -15.75
CA PHE A 335 2.98 12.55 -14.89
C PHE A 335 3.95 12.81 -13.73
N ALA A 336 5.09 12.10 -13.66
CA ALA A 336 6.01 12.16 -12.52
C ALA A 336 6.63 13.55 -12.29
N TYR A 337 6.70 14.37 -13.33
CA TYR A 337 7.28 15.72 -13.32
C TYR A 337 6.22 16.82 -13.43
N GLU A 338 4.92 16.48 -13.42
CA GLU A 338 3.87 17.50 -13.47
C GLU A 338 3.46 17.93 -12.06
N PRO A 339 3.22 19.24 -11.84
CA PRO A 339 2.73 19.74 -10.56
C PRO A 339 1.35 19.16 -10.25
N THR A 340 1.09 18.98 -8.97
CA THR A 340 -0.20 18.49 -8.46
C THR A 340 -1.30 19.53 -8.68
N ILE A 341 -2.55 19.09 -8.79
CA ILE A 341 -3.69 20.02 -8.96
C ILE A 341 -3.75 21.05 -7.83
N GLN A 342 -3.34 20.67 -6.61
CA GLN A 342 -3.32 21.56 -5.46
C GLN A 342 -2.32 22.71 -5.64
N GLU A 343 -1.12 22.42 -6.15
CA GLU A 343 -0.10 23.45 -6.45
C GLU A 343 -0.56 24.40 -7.56
N VAL A 344 -1.21 23.86 -8.61
CA VAL A 344 -1.75 24.68 -9.71
C VAL A 344 -2.88 25.59 -9.21
N GLN A 345 -3.80 25.07 -8.39
CA GLN A 345 -4.89 25.85 -7.80
C GLN A 345 -4.38 26.95 -6.86
N GLU A 346 -3.35 26.66 -6.06
CA GLU A 346 -2.73 27.64 -5.17
C GLU A 346 -2.12 28.79 -5.98
N LYS A 347 -1.40 28.48 -7.06
CA LYS A 347 -0.81 29.48 -7.96
C LYS A 347 -1.85 30.30 -8.71
N ALA A 348 -2.96 29.70 -9.11
CA ALA A 348 -4.07 30.42 -9.74
C ALA A 348 -4.75 31.38 -8.76
N ILE A 349 -4.98 30.96 -7.51
CA ILE A 349 -5.51 31.82 -6.44
C ILE A 349 -4.56 32.99 -6.15
N GLU A 350 -3.25 32.71 -6.12
CA GLU A 350 -2.21 33.71 -5.92
C GLU A 350 -2.20 34.75 -7.05
N TYR A 351 -2.18 34.29 -8.30
CA TYR A 351 -2.17 35.14 -9.49
C TYR A 351 -3.42 36.03 -9.60
N ALA A 352 -4.61 35.49 -9.31
CA ALA A 352 -5.86 36.24 -9.34
C ALA A 352 -6.12 37.09 -8.08
N GLU A 353 -5.21 37.07 -7.11
CA GLU A 353 -5.31 37.77 -5.82
C GLU A 353 -6.60 37.50 -5.00
N VAL A 354 -7.23 36.35 -5.20
CA VAL A 354 -8.53 35.99 -4.58
C VAL A 354 -8.40 35.24 -3.25
N HIS A 355 -7.31 35.47 -2.53
CA HIS A 355 -7.01 34.71 -1.31
C HIS A 355 -8.02 34.97 -0.17
N PRO A 356 -8.51 33.93 0.55
CA PRO A 356 -9.50 34.10 1.63
C PRO A 356 -9.05 35.01 2.78
N GLN A 357 -7.74 35.12 3.00
CA GLN A 357 -7.17 35.98 4.02
C GLN A 357 -7.37 37.49 3.70
N LYS A 358 -7.50 37.87 2.42
CA LYS A 358 -7.77 39.25 2.00
C LYS A 358 -9.13 39.73 2.51
N ILE A 359 -10.17 38.88 2.42
CA ILE A 359 -11.51 39.14 2.98
C ILE A 359 -11.45 39.30 4.50
N LYS A 360 -10.74 38.40 5.20
CA LYS A 360 -10.56 38.49 6.66
C LYS A 360 -9.85 39.79 7.07
N ARG A 361 -8.85 40.23 6.29
CA ARG A 361 -8.14 41.49 6.51
C ARG A 361 -9.04 42.70 6.30
N TRP A 362 -9.83 42.74 5.22
CA TRP A 362 -10.81 43.81 4.98
C TRP A 362 -11.86 43.91 6.08
N ARG A 363 -12.43 42.78 6.53
CA ARG A 363 -13.38 42.76 7.65
C ARG A 363 -12.76 43.28 8.94
N ARG A 364 -11.51 42.88 9.27
CA ARG A 364 -10.78 43.38 10.45
C ARG A 364 -10.45 44.87 10.36
N LEU A 365 -10.05 45.36 9.18
CA LEU A 365 -9.72 46.77 8.98
C LEU A 365 -10.98 47.66 9.04
N SER A 366 -12.10 47.21 8.46
CA SER A 366 -13.39 47.89 8.56
C SER A 366 -13.90 47.94 10.01
N ALA A 367 -13.86 46.81 10.73
CA ALA A 367 -14.25 46.77 12.15
C ALA A 367 -13.40 47.70 13.04
N ARG A 368 -12.10 47.85 12.74
CA ARG A 368 -11.21 48.78 13.47
C ARG A 368 -11.46 50.24 13.13
N ARG A 369 -11.88 50.55 11.90
CA ARG A 369 -12.21 51.92 11.48
C ARG A 369 -13.48 52.45 12.13
N ALA A 370 -14.49 51.59 12.34
CA ALA A 370 -15.71 51.96 13.06
C ALA A 370 -15.46 52.42 14.51
N ILE A 371 -14.29 52.10 15.08
CA ILE A 371 -13.89 52.50 16.45
C ILE A 371 -13.14 53.85 16.45
N LEU A 372 -12.56 54.26 15.31
CA LEU A 372 -11.77 55.48 15.22
C LEU A 372 -12.66 56.69 14.91
N PRO A 373 -12.55 57.81 15.65
CA PRO A 373 -13.26 59.03 15.32
C PRO A 373 -12.80 59.59 13.97
N LYS A 374 -13.73 60.19 13.22
CA LYS A 374 -13.36 61.06 12.10
C LYS A 374 -12.84 62.38 12.67
N LEU A 375 -11.60 62.74 12.31
CA LEU A 375 -10.96 64.01 12.65
C LEU A 375 -11.24 65.02 11.53
N SER A 376 -11.84 66.15 11.87
CA SER A 376 -11.99 67.29 10.96
C SER A 376 -11.30 68.51 11.57
N ILE A 377 -10.55 69.24 10.75
CA ILE A 377 -9.86 70.48 11.13
C ILE A 377 -10.39 71.57 10.20
N GLY A 378 -11.14 72.52 10.74
CA GLY A 378 -11.66 73.66 10.00
C GLY A 378 -10.85 74.92 10.28
N VAL A 379 -10.72 75.80 9.27
CA VAL A 379 -10.15 77.13 9.41
C VAL A 379 -11.10 78.12 8.73
N ASN A 380 -11.74 78.98 9.51
CA ASN A 380 -12.71 79.97 9.02
C ASN A 380 -12.08 81.36 8.96
N GLY A 381 -12.06 81.95 7.76
CA GLY A 381 -11.77 83.37 7.52
C GLY A 381 -13.05 84.17 7.36
N ALA A 382 -13.21 85.28 8.09
CA ALA A 382 -14.48 85.98 8.18
C ALA A 382 -14.87 86.72 6.88
N LYS A 383 -16.02 86.34 6.30
CA LYS A 383 -17.07 87.23 5.74
C LYS A 383 -18.24 86.43 5.12
N ASN A 384 -18.95 85.65 5.93
CA ASN A 384 -20.43 85.63 5.91
C ASN A 384 -20.93 84.75 7.06
N ARG A 385 -21.75 85.36 7.91
CA ARG A 385 -22.38 84.75 9.07
C ARG A 385 -23.53 83.85 8.61
N THR A 386 -23.42 82.56 8.90
CA THR A 386 -24.57 81.79 9.40
C THR A 386 -24.14 81.14 10.69
N LEU A 387 -24.57 81.76 11.79
CA LEU A 387 -24.61 81.12 13.11
C LEU A 387 -25.41 79.83 12.97
N SER A 388 -24.77 78.68 13.20
CA SER A 388 -25.46 77.59 13.85
C SER A 388 -25.08 77.64 15.33
N ASP A 389 -25.91 78.32 16.11
CA ASP A 389 -26.03 78.04 17.54
C ASP A 389 -26.38 76.55 17.71
N SER A 390 -25.42 75.78 18.21
CA SER A 390 -25.69 74.56 18.98
C SER A 390 -24.54 74.45 19.97
N ILE A 391 -24.62 75.12 21.13
CA ILE A 391 -25.30 74.63 22.34
C ILE A 391 -24.85 73.21 22.65
N TRP A 392 -24.22 73.06 23.81
CA TRP A 392 -24.01 71.81 24.54
C TRP A 392 -25.29 70.98 24.52
N GLY A 393 -25.39 70.11 23.53
CA GLY A 393 -26.51 69.23 23.27
C GLY A 393 -25.96 67.83 23.08
N SER A 394 -26.04 67.04 24.14
CA SER A 394 -25.97 65.58 24.08
C SER A 394 -27.15 65.09 23.22
N SER A 395 -26.98 65.11 21.91
CA SER A 395 -27.79 64.34 20.97
C SER A 395 -26.90 63.90 19.81
N SER A 396 -26.57 62.60 19.82
CA SER A 396 -25.81 61.84 18.82
C SER A 396 -24.36 62.30 18.52
N GLY A 397 -23.40 61.86 19.35
CA GLY A 397 -22.07 61.42 18.90
C GLY A 397 -21.00 62.43 18.45
N LYS A 398 -21.29 63.73 18.34
CA LYS A 398 -20.31 64.73 17.87
C LYS A 398 -19.68 65.55 19.01
N HIS A 399 -18.35 65.49 19.16
CA HIS A 399 -17.59 66.31 20.13
C HIS A 399 -16.68 67.29 19.38
N HIS A 400 -16.82 68.58 19.65
CA HIS A 400 -16.03 69.65 19.04
C HIS A 400 -15.16 70.32 20.12
N ILE A 401 -13.89 70.61 19.82
CA ILE A 401 -12.97 71.33 20.70
C ILE A 401 -12.28 72.42 19.86
N GLY A 402 -12.53 73.69 20.18
CA GLY A 402 -11.89 74.84 19.53
C GLY A 402 -12.05 76.13 20.34
N PRO A 403 -11.11 77.08 20.25
CA PRO A 403 -11.16 78.32 21.02
C PRO A 403 -12.28 79.27 20.53
N ASP A 404 -13.10 79.76 21.46
CA ASP A 404 -14.04 80.88 21.27
C ASP A 404 -13.32 82.17 21.64
N ASP A 405 -12.52 82.73 20.71
CA ASP A 405 -11.88 84.03 20.93
C ASP A 405 -12.71 85.13 20.27
N LYS A 406 -13.68 85.66 21.02
CA LYS A 406 -14.38 86.90 20.70
C LYS A 406 -13.53 88.08 21.16
N THR A 407 -12.41 88.33 20.50
CA THR A 407 -11.70 89.60 20.62
C THR A 407 -11.49 90.22 19.24
N VAL A 408 -11.71 91.54 19.22
CA VAL A 408 -11.78 92.39 18.04
C VAL A 408 -10.42 92.43 17.35
N ASP A 409 -10.43 92.19 16.04
CA ASP A 409 -9.28 92.17 15.11
C ASP A 409 -8.29 90.99 15.23
N ASP A 410 -8.73 89.78 14.87
CA ASP A 410 -7.91 88.92 13.99
C ASP A 410 -8.73 87.81 13.28
N ASN A 411 -8.42 87.59 12.01
CA ASN A 411 -9.33 87.08 10.98
C ASN A 411 -9.21 85.57 10.69
N LEU A 412 -8.88 84.75 11.70
CA LEU A 412 -8.69 83.30 11.51
C LEU A 412 -9.16 82.49 12.73
N GLY A 413 -10.31 81.84 12.63
CA GLY A 413 -10.76 80.85 13.61
C GLY A 413 -10.39 79.44 13.17
N TRP A 414 -10.00 78.56 14.09
CA TRP A 414 -9.79 77.14 13.79
C TRP A 414 -10.59 76.25 14.75
N ASP A 415 -11.10 75.13 14.24
CA ASP A 415 -11.79 74.12 15.03
C ASP A 415 -11.23 72.74 14.77
N VAL A 416 -11.16 71.90 15.81
CA VAL A 416 -10.84 70.49 15.69
C VAL A 416 -12.04 69.70 16.23
N SER A 417 -12.63 68.87 15.39
CA SER A 417 -13.76 68.02 15.77
C SER A 417 -13.43 66.55 15.62
N LEU A 418 -13.82 65.79 16.64
CA LEU A 418 -13.77 64.33 16.65
C LEU A 418 -15.21 63.83 16.66
N THR A 419 -15.59 63.17 15.58
CA THR A 419 -16.95 62.67 15.39
C THR A 419 -16.98 61.15 15.45
N TRP A 420 -17.81 60.62 16.37
CA TRP A 420 -18.12 59.19 16.47
C TRP A 420 -19.57 58.98 16.04
N GLU A 421 -19.75 58.23 14.96
CA GLU A 421 -21.06 57.79 14.51
C GLU A 421 -21.35 56.42 15.13
N LEU A 422 -21.96 56.39 16.33
CA LEU A 422 -22.25 55.13 17.04
C LEU A 422 -23.23 54.21 16.26
N GLY A 423 -23.92 54.75 15.25
CA GLY A 423 -24.68 53.97 14.26
C GLY A 423 -23.81 53.10 13.37
N ASP A 424 -22.60 53.56 12.99
CA ASP A 424 -21.63 52.79 12.19
C ASP A 424 -21.05 51.59 12.96
N LEU A 425 -21.20 51.58 14.29
CA LEU A 425 -20.84 50.45 15.16
C LEU A 425 -21.86 49.31 15.11
N ILE A 426 -23.12 49.63 14.77
CA ILE A 426 -24.24 48.68 14.69
C ILE A 426 -24.51 48.29 13.22
N TRP A 427 -24.40 49.24 12.28
CA TRP A 427 -24.57 49.01 10.84
C TRP A 427 -23.74 50.01 10.03
N ASN A 428 -22.70 49.53 9.33
CA ASN A 428 -21.85 50.35 8.48
C ASN A 428 -22.23 50.14 7.00
N SER A 429 -22.47 51.21 6.25
CA SER A 429 -22.76 51.14 4.81
C SER A 429 -21.61 50.52 3.99
N GLU A 430 -20.35 50.70 4.40
CA GLU A 430 -19.20 50.02 3.80
C GLU A 430 -19.23 48.49 4.01
N GLN A 431 -19.98 48.00 5.00
CA GLN A 431 -20.14 46.57 5.26
C GLN A 431 -20.96 45.90 4.15
N VAL A 432 -21.91 46.62 3.54
CA VAL A 432 -22.67 46.16 2.36
C VAL A 432 -21.75 46.08 1.13
N ASP A 433 -20.88 47.08 0.95
CA ASP A 433 -19.88 47.08 -0.13
C ASP A 433 -18.81 45.99 0.06
N ILE A 434 -18.39 45.74 1.29
CA ILE A 434 -17.47 44.64 1.62
C ILE A 434 -18.16 43.29 1.44
N ASP A 435 -19.44 43.15 1.78
CA ASP A 435 -20.18 41.90 1.60
C ASP A 435 -20.35 41.58 0.11
N THR A 436 -20.78 42.56 -0.69
CA THR A 436 -20.91 42.41 -2.16
C THR A 436 -19.58 42.10 -2.83
N ARG A 437 -18.49 42.83 -2.51
CA ARG A 437 -17.14 42.53 -3.00
C ARG A 437 -16.63 41.17 -2.52
N SER A 438 -16.93 40.78 -1.28
CA SER A 438 -16.53 39.47 -0.76
C SER A 438 -17.25 38.32 -1.47
N ARG A 439 -18.53 38.51 -1.82
CA ARG A 439 -19.33 37.55 -2.58
C ARG A 439 -18.79 37.40 -4.00
N LEU A 440 -18.55 38.51 -4.69
CA LEU A 440 -17.94 38.51 -6.03
C LEU A 440 -16.56 37.85 -6.03
N MET A 441 -15.75 38.07 -5.00
CA MET A 441 -14.41 37.47 -4.91
C MET A 441 -14.45 35.97 -4.59
N VAL A 442 -15.44 35.53 -3.81
CA VAL A 442 -15.68 34.09 -3.60
C VAL A 442 -16.16 33.43 -4.88
N GLN A 443 -17.11 34.05 -5.59
CA GLN A 443 -17.59 33.57 -6.90
C GLN A 443 -16.44 33.46 -7.90
N LEU A 444 -15.65 34.53 -8.06
CA LEU A 444 -14.48 34.52 -8.95
C LEU A 444 -13.47 33.42 -8.56
N ARG A 445 -13.26 33.18 -7.26
CA ARG A 445 -12.40 32.09 -6.80
C ARG A 445 -12.96 30.72 -7.17
N GLU A 446 -14.26 30.49 -6.96
CA GLU A 446 -14.92 29.24 -7.34
C GLU A 446 -14.82 29.02 -8.86
N ASP A 447 -15.13 30.04 -9.66
CA ASP A 447 -15.03 29.99 -11.12
C ASP A 447 -13.59 29.66 -11.59
N ILE A 448 -12.58 30.32 -11.00
CA ILE A 448 -11.16 30.04 -11.31
C ILE A 448 -10.79 28.61 -10.92
N LEU A 449 -11.20 28.16 -9.73
CA LEU A 449 -10.87 26.81 -9.27
C LEU A 449 -11.52 25.74 -10.15
N ASP A 450 -12.77 25.94 -10.55
CA ASP A 450 -13.49 25.04 -11.44
C ASP A 450 -12.84 25.02 -12.83
N GLU A 451 -12.51 26.17 -13.40
CA GLU A 451 -11.88 26.27 -14.72
C GLU A 451 -10.46 25.67 -14.73
N VAL A 452 -9.65 25.94 -13.70
CA VAL A 452 -8.33 25.31 -13.53
C VAL A 452 -8.46 23.80 -13.42
N THR A 453 -9.39 23.32 -12.59
CA THR A 453 -9.59 21.88 -12.37
C THR A 453 -10.02 21.19 -13.65
N ARG A 454 -10.99 21.77 -14.35
CA ARG A 454 -11.49 21.28 -15.62
C ARG A 454 -10.36 21.23 -16.66
N THR A 455 -9.69 22.35 -16.89
CA THR A 455 -8.62 22.47 -17.90
C THR A 455 -7.46 21.51 -17.59
N TYR A 456 -7.08 21.38 -16.32
CA TYR A 456 -6.02 20.45 -15.88
C TYR A 456 -6.35 18.99 -16.19
N PHE A 457 -7.57 18.54 -15.87
CA PHE A 457 -7.97 17.15 -16.11
C PHE A 457 -8.30 16.89 -17.58
N GLU A 458 -8.82 17.87 -18.34
CA GLU A 458 -8.96 17.78 -19.79
C GLU A 458 -7.58 17.60 -20.45
N ARG A 459 -6.58 18.39 -20.04
CA ARG A 459 -5.20 18.27 -20.52
C ARG A 459 -4.63 16.88 -20.24
N LYS A 460 -4.78 16.39 -19.00
CA LYS A 460 -4.32 15.04 -18.62
C LYS A 460 -4.98 13.95 -19.47
N ARG A 461 -6.27 14.07 -19.76
CA ARG A 461 -7.00 13.10 -20.59
C ARG A 461 -6.48 13.07 -22.03
N VAL A 462 -6.27 14.23 -22.65
CA VAL A 462 -5.69 14.34 -24.00
C VAL A 462 -4.28 13.76 -24.04
N LYS A 463 -3.46 14.06 -23.03
CA LYS A 463 -2.08 13.54 -22.92
C LYS A 463 -2.04 12.01 -22.74
N ILE A 464 -2.97 11.45 -21.96
CA ILE A 464 -3.13 10.00 -21.81
C ILE A 464 -3.54 9.37 -23.14
N ASP A 465 -4.55 9.93 -23.81
CA ASP A 465 -5.05 9.41 -25.09
C ASP A 465 -3.95 9.35 -26.16
N LEU A 466 -3.17 10.43 -26.28
CA LEU A 466 -2.04 10.52 -27.21
C LEU A 466 -0.91 9.51 -26.91
N PHE A 467 -0.75 9.10 -25.65
CA PHE A 467 0.28 8.14 -25.23
C PHE A 467 -0.18 6.68 -25.31
N LEU A 468 -1.46 6.41 -24.99
CA LEU A 468 -2.02 5.06 -24.98
C LEU A 468 -2.44 4.61 -26.37
N SER A 469 -3.04 5.51 -27.15
CA SER A 469 -3.67 5.21 -28.44
C SER A 469 -3.30 6.29 -29.47
N PRO A 470 -2.00 6.44 -29.83
CA PRO A 470 -1.59 7.46 -30.78
C PRO A 470 -2.34 7.25 -32.11
N PRO A 471 -3.01 8.29 -32.65
CA PRO A 471 -3.72 8.18 -33.92
C PRO A 471 -2.78 7.68 -35.02
N ALA A 472 -3.24 6.71 -35.82
CA ALA A 472 -2.52 6.24 -37.00
C ALA A 472 -2.45 7.34 -38.09
N ASP A 473 -3.47 8.19 -38.13
CA ASP A 473 -3.56 9.35 -39.01
C ASP A 473 -2.73 10.53 -38.46
N GLU A 474 -1.80 11.02 -39.28
CA GLU A 474 -0.89 12.11 -38.94
C GLU A 474 -1.63 13.42 -38.65
N LYS A 475 -2.72 13.70 -39.38
CA LYS A 475 -3.54 14.90 -39.17
C LYS A 475 -4.16 14.91 -37.77
N LYS A 476 -4.77 13.80 -37.35
CA LYS A 476 -5.37 13.66 -36.03
C LYS A 476 -4.35 13.77 -34.91
N ARG A 477 -3.13 13.27 -35.13
CA ARG A 477 -2.04 13.38 -34.15
C ARG A 477 -1.61 14.83 -33.94
N ILE A 478 -1.56 15.63 -35.01
CA ILE A 478 -1.26 17.06 -34.95
C ILE A 478 -2.40 17.81 -34.23
N GLU A 479 -3.66 17.52 -34.56
CA GLU A 479 -4.82 18.13 -33.89
C GLU A 479 -4.82 17.87 -32.38
N GLN A 480 -4.52 16.64 -31.94
CA GLN A 480 -4.44 16.33 -30.50
C GLN A 480 -3.25 17.00 -29.79
N ARG A 481 -2.12 17.18 -30.48
CA ARG A 481 -0.99 17.96 -29.94
C ARG A 481 -1.34 19.43 -29.80
N LEU A 482 -1.95 20.03 -30.82
CA LEU A 482 -2.42 21.41 -30.76
C LEU A 482 -3.44 21.61 -29.63
N LYS A 483 -4.34 20.64 -29.42
CA LYS A 483 -5.27 20.68 -28.29
C LYS A 483 -4.56 20.63 -26.93
N LEU A 484 -3.50 19.83 -26.82
CA LEU A 484 -2.69 19.77 -25.60
C LEU A 484 -1.98 21.11 -25.34
N GLU A 485 -1.46 21.76 -26.38
CA GLU A 485 -0.84 23.08 -26.31
C GLU A 485 -1.85 24.16 -25.92
N GLU A 486 -3.04 24.17 -26.53
CA GLU A 486 -4.15 25.08 -26.20
C GLU A 486 -4.53 24.98 -24.72
N LEU A 487 -4.71 23.76 -24.20
CA LEU A 487 -5.05 23.55 -22.79
C LEU A 487 -3.91 23.96 -21.84
N THR A 488 -2.65 23.85 -22.29
CA THR A 488 -1.50 24.31 -21.51
C THR A 488 -1.45 25.84 -21.46
N ALA A 489 -1.71 26.51 -22.59
CA ALA A 489 -1.80 27.97 -22.66
C ALA A 489 -2.95 28.53 -21.79
N ASN A 490 -4.10 27.82 -21.73
CA ASN A 490 -5.21 28.20 -20.86
C ASN A 490 -4.84 28.10 -19.37
N LEU A 491 -4.12 27.05 -18.95
CA LEU A 491 -3.60 26.95 -17.58
C LEU A 491 -2.58 28.06 -17.26
N ASP A 492 -1.72 28.40 -18.21
CA ASP A 492 -0.78 29.50 -18.05
C ASP A 492 -1.47 30.86 -17.95
N ALA A 493 -2.55 31.08 -18.71
CA ALA A 493 -3.36 32.29 -18.59
C ALA A 493 -3.96 32.45 -17.18
N LEU A 494 -4.31 31.34 -16.52
CA LEU A 494 -4.85 31.32 -15.17
C LEU A 494 -3.77 31.34 -14.07
N THR A 495 -2.52 31.04 -14.39
CA THR A 495 -1.41 30.92 -13.42
C THR A 495 -0.26 31.92 -13.65
N GLY A 496 -0.38 32.83 -14.63
CA GLY A 496 0.68 33.77 -14.98
C GLY A 496 1.91 33.11 -15.61
N GLY A 497 1.70 32.07 -16.42
CA GLY A 497 2.78 31.32 -17.08
C GLY A 497 3.64 30.48 -16.14
N TRP A 498 3.18 30.22 -14.92
CA TRP A 498 3.91 29.39 -13.97
C TRP A 498 3.87 27.90 -14.36
N PHE A 499 2.72 27.42 -14.86
CA PHE A 499 2.52 26.00 -15.15
C PHE A 499 3.53 25.47 -16.18
N SER A 500 3.75 26.18 -17.29
CA SER A 500 4.76 25.80 -18.30
C SER A 500 6.22 25.97 -17.85
N ARG A 501 6.50 26.69 -16.75
CA ARG A 501 7.87 26.81 -16.21
C ARG A 501 8.25 25.64 -15.31
N GLU A 502 7.26 24.95 -14.77
CA GLU A 502 7.45 23.86 -13.82
C GLU A 502 7.52 22.47 -14.48
N ILE A 503 6.90 22.32 -15.67
CA ILE A 503 6.93 21.09 -16.50
C ILE A 503 8.01 21.15 -17.57
#